data_AF-A0A7D4C868-F1
#
_entry.id   AF-A0A7D4C868-F1
#
_cell.length_a   1.000
_cell.length_b   1.000
_cell.length_c   1.000
_cell.angle_alpha   90.00
_cell.angle_beta   90.00
_cell.angle_gamma   90.00
#
_symmetry.space_group_name_H-M   'P 1'
#
loop_
_entity.id
_entity.type
_entity.pdbx_description
1 polymer ?
#
loop_
_entity_poly.entity_id
_entity_poly.type
_entity_poly.pdbx_seq_one_letter_code
_entity_poly.pdbx_strand_id
1 'polypeptide(L)'
;MPRLFLINLQIKFHLTILSYLCLVNFKELSTQKRILLVLASKNEVPFSLSDGAQSLYTISLNDIYVDVLISGIGAVPTIFNLCNVANNYDFIVNAGIAGSYNLDIPLGSVVLVSQDSLADYGIDSNGNYVHIDETQFSNPSQPLRYLTCPYVNRFNKVFPEVYGITLSTVSGSLERIRSLQEKWNADIETMESAAVFYYCLNRNIPFIGVRAISNYVETRNRNAWKVELAVKNLWNALPDIVNTIILNDF
;
A
#
# COMPACT_ATOMS: atom_id res chain seq x y z
N MET A 1 6.82 -53.44 46.67
CA MET A 1 7.56 -52.28 46.10
C MET A 1 7.51 -52.09 44.56
N PRO A 2 7.02 -53.00 43.68
CA PRO A 2 7.02 -52.72 42.23
C PRO A 2 5.87 -51.82 41.71
N ARG A 3 4.76 -51.72 42.44
CA ARG A 3 3.55 -50.97 42.00
C ARG A 3 3.73 -49.44 41.97
N LEU A 4 4.58 -48.89 42.85
CA LEU A 4 4.85 -47.43 42.91
C LEU A 4 5.72 -46.96 41.73
N PHE A 5 6.56 -47.84 41.18
CA PHE A 5 7.49 -47.48 40.10
C PHE A 5 6.77 -47.33 38.75
N LEU A 6 5.77 -48.18 38.48
CA LEU A 6 4.95 -48.13 37.27
C LEU A 6 4.05 -46.89 37.20
N ILE A 7 3.50 -46.45 38.34
CA ILE A 7 2.68 -45.24 38.44
C ILE A 7 3.53 -43.98 38.17
N ASN A 8 4.74 -43.91 38.74
CA ASN A 8 5.67 -42.81 38.50
C ASN A 8 6.15 -42.74 37.03
N LEU A 9 6.28 -43.87 36.35
CA LEU A 9 6.66 -43.91 34.93
C LEU A 9 5.52 -43.43 34.02
N GLN A 10 4.27 -43.85 34.29
CA GLN A 10 3.09 -43.39 33.55
C GLN A 10 2.83 -41.89 33.75
N ILE A 11 2.99 -41.36 34.96
CA ILE A 11 2.83 -39.92 35.24
C ILE A 11 3.90 -39.08 34.54
N LYS A 12 5.17 -39.54 34.54
CA LYS A 12 6.25 -38.88 33.77
C LYS A 12 5.98 -38.91 32.26
N PHE A 13 5.51 -40.04 31.71
CA PHE A 13 5.17 -40.12 30.29
C PHE A 13 4.02 -39.19 29.92
N HIS A 14 2.98 -39.11 30.75
CA HIS A 14 1.82 -38.25 30.52
C HIS A 14 2.19 -36.75 30.62
N LEU A 15 3.01 -36.35 31.60
CA LEU A 15 3.52 -34.98 31.73
C LEU A 15 4.44 -34.58 30.56
N THR A 16 5.21 -35.53 30.02
CA THR A 16 6.10 -35.26 28.86
C THR A 16 5.31 -35.16 27.56
N ILE A 17 4.23 -35.93 27.41
CA ILE A 17 3.32 -35.84 26.27
C ILE A 17 2.45 -34.58 26.34
N LEU A 18 1.97 -34.18 27.53
CA LEU A 18 1.25 -32.91 27.73
C LEU A 18 2.17 -31.71 27.51
N SER A 19 3.43 -31.75 27.94
CA SER A 19 4.38 -30.67 27.65
C SER A 19 4.78 -30.63 26.19
N TYR A 20 4.91 -31.78 25.50
CA TYR A 20 5.08 -31.81 24.03
C TYR A 20 3.84 -31.33 23.29
N LEU A 21 2.62 -31.75 23.65
CA LEU A 21 1.38 -31.27 23.06
C LEU A 21 1.17 -29.77 23.30
N CYS A 22 1.59 -29.27 24.47
CA CYS A 22 1.57 -27.84 24.77
C CYS A 22 2.65 -27.07 23.98
N LEU A 23 3.87 -27.61 23.85
CA LEU A 23 4.94 -27.02 23.04
C LEU A 23 4.68 -27.09 21.52
N VAL A 24 3.98 -28.11 21.05
CA VAL A 24 3.54 -28.26 19.65
C VAL A 24 2.39 -27.29 19.36
N ASN A 25 1.45 -27.09 20.30
CA ASN A 25 0.40 -26.07 20.16
C ASN A 25 0.91 -24.62 20.31
N PHE A 26 2.04 -24.38 20.98
CA PHE A 26 2.65 -23.05 21.04
C PHE A 26 3.52 -22.70 19.82
N LYS A 27 3.89 -23.69 19.00
CA LYS A 27 4.66 -23.46 17.76
C LYS A 27 3.79 -23.15 16.53
N GLU A 28 2.47 -23.27 16.64
CA GLU A 28 1.50 -22.96 15.58
C GLU A 28 0.46 -21.90 15.99
N LEU A 29 0.78 -21.05 16.96
CA LEU A 29 0.21 -19.70 16.97
C LEU A 29 1.03 -18.87 15.99
N SER A 30 0.83 -19.09 14.69
CA SER A 30 1.25 -18.10 13.70
C SER A 30 0.56 -16.80 14.11
N THR A 31 1.32 -15.82 14.59
CA THR A 31 0.79 -14.47 14.79
C THR A 31 0.19 -14.06 13.46
N GLN A 32 -1.13 -13.91 13.41
CA GLN A 32 -1.85 -13.53 12.21
C GLN A 32 -1.20 -12.28 11.63
N LYS A 33 -0.74 -12.34 10.37
CA LYS A 33 -0.07 -11.23 9.68
C LYS A 33 -0.91 -9.96 9.86
N ARG A 34 -0.31 -8.92 10.42
CA ARG A 34 -0.95 -7.62 10.63
C ARG A 34 -0.82 -6.80 9.36
N ILE A 35 -1.95 -6.50 8.74
CA ILE A 35 -2.00 -5.77 7.47
C ILE A 35 -2.58 -4.37 7.73
N LEU A 36 -1.91 -3.35 7.19
CA LEU A 36 -2.37 -1.96 7.21
C LEU A 36 -2.81 -1.53 5.81
N LEU A 37 -4.08 -1.17 5.65
CA LEU A 37 -4.59 -0.46 4.49
C LEU A 37 -4.39 1.04 4.69
N VAL A 38 -3.63 1.68 3.81
CA VAL A 38 -3.33 3.12 3.88
C VAL A 38 -4.07 3.83 2.75
N LEU A 39 -5.10 4.60 3.13
CA LEU A 39 -5.91 5.41 2.22
C LEU A 39 -5.74 6.90 2.54
N ALA A 40 -5.82 7.76 1.54
CA ALA A 40 -5.60 9.19 1.72
C ALA A 40 -6.78 9.87 2.40
N SER A 41 -8.01 9.42 2.10
CA SER A 41 -9.24 10.10 2.52
C SER A 41 -10.36 9.14 2.88
N LYS A 42 -11.23 9.58 3.81
CA LYS A 42 -12.48 8.88 4.15
C LYS A 42 -13.42 8.71 2.96
N ASN A 43 -13.31 9.58 1.95
CA ASN A 43 -14.11 9.48 0.72
C ASN A 43 -13.72 8.26 -0.14
N GLU A 44 -12.56 7.66 0.12
CA GLU A 44 -12.11 6.44 -0.55
C GLU A 44 -12.57 5.18 0.18
N VAL A 45 -13.36 5.31 1.26
CA VAL A 45 -13.89 4.19 2.05
C VAL A 45 -15.42 4.13 1.87
N PRO A 46 -16.00 2.95 1.54
CA PRO A 46 -17.45 2.76 1.55
C PRO A 46 -18.05 3.15 2.89
N PHE A 47 -19.20 3.82 2.86
CA PHE A 47 -19.88 4.27 4.08
C PHE A 47 -20.09 3.15 5.11
N SER A 48 -20.39 1.92 4.65
CA SER A 48 -20.60 0.75 5.50
C SER A 48 -19.35 0.28 6.27
N LEU A 49 -18.16 0.69 5.83
CA LEU A 49 -16.88 0.32 6.42
C LEU A 49 -16.19 1.51 7.10
N SER A 50 -16.78 2.71 7.00
CA SER A 50 -16.20 3.92 7.56
C SER A 50 -16.55 4.05 9.04
N ASP A 51 -15.54 4.25 9.88
CA ASP A 51 -15.73 4.51 11.32
C ASP A 51 -15.90 6.00 11.66
N GLY A 52 -16.24 6.82 10.66
CA GLY A 52 -16.69 8.22 10.81
C GLY A 52 -15.65 9.19 11.38
N ALA A 53 -15.31 9.08 12.67
CA ALA A 53 -14.40 9.95 13.39
C ALA A 53 -12.94 9.48 13.36
N GLN A 54 -12.70 8.17 13.48
CA GLN A 54 -11.35 7.63 13.66
C GLN A 54 -10.50 7.70 12.38
N SER A 55 -9.19 7.92 12.55
CA SER A 55 -8.20 7.86 11.47
C SER A 55 -7.49 6.51 11.39
N LEU A 56 -7.59 5.67 12.44
CA LEU A 56 -7.11 4.29 12.48
C LEU A 56 -8.20 3.42 13.09
N TYR A 57 -8.64 2.38 12.38
CA TYR A 57 -9.68 1.46 12.85
C TYR A 57 -9.57 0.11 12.15
N THR A 58 -10.14 -0.94 12.74
CA THR A 58 -10.09 -2.30 12.20
C THR A 58 -11.37 -2.63 11.45
N ILE A 59 -11.25 -3.31 10.31
CA ILE A 59 -12.37 -3.87 9.55
C ILE A 59 -12.14 -5.37 9.31
N SER A 60 -13.18 -6.08 8.88
CA SER A 60 -13.08 -7.46 8.39
C SER A 60 -13.26 -7.49 6.87
N LEU A 61 -12.30 -8.09 6.15
CA LEU A 61 -12.38 -8.41 4.73
C LEU A 61 -12.31 -9.93 4.58
N ASN A 62 -13.44 -10.57 4.25
CA ASN A 62 -13.55 -12.03 4.15
C ASN A 62 -12.95 -12.78 5.36
N ASP A 63 -13.37 -12.38 6.56
CA ASP A 63 -12.92 -12.94 7.85
C ASP A 63 -11.44 -12.68 8.20
N ILE A 64 -10.76 -11.83 7.42
CA ILE A 64 -9.41 -11.34 7.72
C ILE A 64 -9.53 -9.92 8.29
N TYR A 65 -9.05 -9.75 9.52
CA TYR A 65 -8.99 -8.43 10.15
C TYR A 65 -7.81 -7.63 9.60
N VAL A 66 -8.10 -6.42 9.13
CA VAL A 66 -7.09 -5.47 8.66
C VAL A 66 -7.34 -4.11 9.29
N ASP A 67 -6.27 -3.38 9.56
CA ASP A 67 -6.39 -2.01 10.05
C ASP A 67 -6.39 -1.05 8.88
N VAL A 68 -7.24 -0.02 8.95
CA VAL A 68 -7.36 1.05 7.97
C VAL A 68 -6.80 2.32 8.58
N LEU A 69 -5.81 2.91 7.92
CA LEU A 69 -5.28 4.23 8.21
C LEU A 69 -5.74 5.24 7.17
N ILE A 70 -6.46 6.27 7.62
CA ILE A 70 -6.70 7.49 6.84
C ILE A 70 -5.50 8.41 7.05
N SER A 71 -4.63 8.45 6.07
CA SER A 71 -3.31 9.09 6.15
C SER A 71 -3.36 10.60 5.93
N GLY A 72 -4.40 11.11 5.27
CA GLY A 72 -4.49 12.47 4.77
C GLY A 72 -3.90 12.62 3.37
N ILE A 73 -4.38 13.63 2.64
CA ILE A 73 -4.02 13.86 1.23
C ILE A 73 -2.60 14.45 1.13
N GLY A 74 -1.77 13.85 0.31
CA GLY A 74 -0.39 14.27 0.06
C GLY A 74 0.67 13.44 0.79
N ALA A 75 1.91 13.57 0.31
CA ALA A 75 3.06 12.84 0.83
C ALA A 75 3.37 13.15 2.32
N VAL A 76 3.25 14.42 2.72
CA VAL A 76 3.59 14.88 4.09
C VAL A 76 2.69 14.25 5.17
N PRO A 77 1.35 14.40 5.12
CA PRO A 77 0.49 13.78 6.13
C PRO A 77 0.57 12.24 6.07
N THR A 78 0.79 11.69 4.87
CA THR A 78 0.99 10.24 4.70
C THR A 78 2.18 9.72 5.48
N ILE A 79 3.36 10.32 5.32
CA ILE A 79 4.57 9.92 6.07
C ILE A 79 4.37 10.15 7.57
N PHE A 80 3.80 11.30 7.98
CA PHE A 80 3.59 11.61 9.39
C PHE A 80 2.75 10.52 10.09
N ASN A 81 1.64 10.12 9.48
CA ASN A 81 0.76 9.11 10.06
C ASN A 81 1.36 7.71 10.00
N LEU A 82 2.06 7.36 8.92
CA LEU A 82 2.77 6.07 8.82
C LEU A 82 3.83 5.90 9.90
N CYS A 83 4.65 6.93 10.16
CA CYS A 83 5.66 6.90 11.22
C CYS A 83 5.09 6.52 12.59
N ASN A 84 3.82 6.84 12.87
CA ASN A 84 3.19 6.58 14.16
C ASN A 84 2.74 5.12 14.34
N VAL A 85 2.47 4.40 13.25
CA VAL A 85 1.75 3.11 13.34
C VAL A 85 2.43 1.96 12.60
N ALA A 86 3.18 2.25 11.53
CA ALA A 86 3.63 1.26 10.55
C ALA A 86 4.51 0.14 11.12
N ASN A 87 5.29 0.40 12.17
CA ASN A 87 6.16 -0.61 12.79
C ASN A 87 5.40 -1.74 13.49
N ASN A 88 4.08 -1.63 13.62
CA ASN A 88 3.21 -2.66 14.19
C ASN A 88 2.61 -3.60 13.14
N TYR A 89 2.99 -3.46 11.88
CA TYR A 89 2.41 -4.19 10.75
C TYR A 89 3.47 -4.95 9.97
N ASP A 90 3.08 -6.12 9.49
CA ASP A 90 3.91 -7.01 8.68
C ASP A 90 3.80 -6.69 7.19
N PHE A 91 2.71 -6.03 6.78
CA PHE A 91 2.48 -5.65 5.39
C PHE A 91 1.66 -4.36 5.27
N ILE A 92 2.01 -3.50 4.32
CA ILE A 92 1.32 -2.25 4.04
C ILE A 92 0.71 -2.28 2.63
N VAL A 93 -0.61 -2.12 2.53
CA VAL A 93 -1.30 -1.93 1.26
C VAL A 93 -1.64 -0.46 1.12
N ASN A 94 -0.96 0.23 0.22
CA ASN A 94 -1.34 1.59 -0.11
C ASN A 94 -2.46 1.55 -1.15
N ALA A 95 -3.70 1.78 -0.71
CA ALA A 95 -4.91 1.66 -1.53
C ALA A 95 -5.54 3.05 -1.75
N GLY A 96 -6.11 3.30 -2.93
CA GLY A 96 -6.73 4.59 -3.22
C GLY A 96 -7.12 4.73 -4.69
N ILE A 97 -7.49 5.95 -5.08
CA ILE A 97 -7.79 6.27 -6.49
C ILE A 97 -6.63 6.99 -7.16
N ALA A 98 -6.61 6.99 -8.50
CA ALA A 98 -5.59 7.68 -9.28
C ALA A 98 -6.16 8.31 -10.56
N GLY A 99 -5.49 9.36 -11.04
CA GLY A 99 -5.69 9.88 -12.39
C GLY A 99 -4.80 9.12 -13.38
N SER A 100 -5.31 8.78 -14.57
CA SER A 100 -4.55 8.09 -15.60
C SER A 100 -4.14 9.03 -16.74
N TYR A 101 -2.85 9.02 -17.09
CA TYR A 101 -2.32 9.57 -18.32
C TYR A 101 -2.55 8.64 -19.52
N ASN A 102 -2.69 7.34 -19.24
CA ASN A 102 -2.87 6.29 -20.23
C ASN A 102 -4.37 6.07 -20.50
N LEU A 103 -4.81 6.41 -21.72
CA LEU A 103 -6.21 6.29 -22.15
C LEU A 103 -6.63 4.84 -22.43
N ASP A 104 -5.67 3.92 -22.56
CA ASP A 104 -5.94 2.50 -22.77
C ASP A 104 -6.34 1.78 -21.47
N ILE A 105 -6.16 2.43 -20.31
CA ILE A 105 -6.59 1.93 -19.00
C ILE A 105 -8.00 2.44 -18.70
N PRO A 106 -9.06 1.59 -18.76
CA PRO A 106 -10.42 2.04 -18.54
C PRO A 106 -10.64 2.62 -17.14
N LEU A 107 -11.50 3.64 -17.04
CA LEU A 107 -11.96 4.15 -15.74
C LEU A 107 -12.58 3.04 -14.89
N GLY A 108 -12.22 3.00 -13.61
CA GLY A 108 -12.60 1.95 -12.67
C GLY A 108 -11.69 0.73 -12.68
N SER A 109 -10.73 0.62 -13.61
CA SER A 109 -9.75 -0.47 -13.59
C SER A 109 -8.89 -0.39 -12.33
N VAL A 110 -8.66 -1.53 -11.70
CA VAL A 110 -7.72 -1.67 -10.59
C VAL A 110 -6.36 -2.06 -11.13
N VAL A 111 -5.34 -1.32 -10.74
CA VAL A 111 -3.96 -1.43 -11.23
C VAL A 111 -3.00 -1.56 -10.05
N LEU A 112 -1.84 -2.16 -10.29
CA LEU A 112 -0.76 -2.26 -9.31
C LEU A 112 0.37 -1.31 -9.68
N VAL A 113 0.78 -0.50 -8.73
CA VAL A 113 1.88 0.45 -8.93
C VAL A 113 3.20 -0.30 -8.73
N SER A 114 3.88 -0.60 -9.84
CA SER A 114 5.15 -1.32 -9.83
C SER A 114 6.32 -0.39 -9.48
N GLN A 115 6.21 0.88 -9.85
CA GLN A 115 7.18 1.93 -9.56
C GLN A 115 6.46 3.26 -9.38
N ASP A 116 6.92 4.10 -8.45
CA ASP A 116 6.46 5.48 -8.29
C ASP A 116 7.65 6.45 -8.16
N SER A 117 7.38 7.76 -8.29
CA SER A 117 8.39 8.82 -8.24
C SER A 117 7.81 10.08 -7.60
N LEU A 118 8.57 10.80 -6.76
CA LEU A 118 8.21 12.16 -6.33
C LEU A 118 8.48 13.17 -7.45
N ALA A 119 7.61 13.17 -8.46
CA ALA A 119 7.87 13.78 -9.76
C ALA A 119 7.97 15.31 -9.79
N ASP A 120 7.50 15.98 -8.73
CA ASP A 120 7.61 17.44 -8.55
C ASP A 120 8.59 17.85 -7.44
N TYR A 121 9.44 16.92 -6.97
CA TYR A 121 10.47 17.21 -5.96
C TYR A 121 11.80 17.58 -6.62
N GLY A 122 12.04 18.87 -6.81
CA GLY A 122 13.21 19.34 -7.55
C GLY A 122 13.39 20.84 -7.57
N ILE A 123 14.23 21.31 -8.49
CA ILE A 123 14.63 22.70 -8.65
C ILE A 123 14.03 23.24 -9.95
N ASP A 124 13.37 24.39 -9.87
CA ASP A 124 13.05 25.19 -11.04
C ASP A 124 14.26 26.06 -11.42
N SER A 125 14.80 25.85 -12.62
CA SER A 125 15.88 26.63 -13.19
C SER A 125 15.35 27.48 -14.36
N ASN A 126 14.70 28.59 -14.04
CA ASN A 126 14.13 29.52 -15.00
C ASN A 126 13.13 28.84 -15.96
N GLY A 127 12.21 28.05 -15.41
CA GLY A 127 11.22 27.28 -16.15
C GLY A 127 11.67 25.88 -16.58
N ASN A 128 12.95 25.53 -16.40
CA ASN A 128 13.43 24.17 -16.62
C ASN A 128 13.45 23.39 -15.29
N TYR A 129 12.56 22.41 -15.17
CA TYR A 129 12.50 21.56 -13.97
C TYR A 129 13.58 20.47 -13.98
N VAL A 130 14.42 20.46 -12.94
CA VAL A 130 15.43 19.43 -12.68
C VAL A 130 15.03 18.67 -11.42
N HIS A 131 14.91 17.34 -11.50
CA HIS A 131 14.52 16.53 -10.33
C HIS A 131 15.68 16.47 -9.33
N ILE A 132 15.40 16.41 -8.02
CA ILE A 132 16.47 16.52 -7.01
C ILE A 132 17.56 15.46 -7.18
N ASP A 133 17.19 14.24 -7.59
CA ASP A 133 18.13 13.14 -7.84
C ASP A 133 19.02 13.34 -9.07
N GLU A 134 18.71 14.32 -9.93
CA GLU A 134 19.56 14.72 -11.08
C GLU A 134 20.56 15.83 -10.71
N THR A 135 20.55 16.30 -9.46
CA THR A 135 21.37 17.41 -8.97
C THR A 135 22.48 16.93 -8.05
N GLN A 136 23.38 17.84 -7.68
CA GLN A 136 24.39 17.62 -6.65
C GLN A 136 23.82 17.34 -5.25
N PHE A 137 22.52 17.55 -5.05
CA PHE A 137 21.82 17.25 -3.79
C PHE A 137 21.26 15.82 -3.73
N SER A 138 21.46 15.00 -4.77
CA SER A 138 20.99 13.61 -4.75
C SER A 138 21.58 12.85 -3.57
N ASN A 139 20.77 11.99 -2.95
CA ASN A 139 21.25 10.99 -2.00
C ASN A 139 20.99 9.60 -2.59
N PRO A 140 22.01 8.91 -3.14
CA PRO A 140 21.83 7.59 -3.76
C PRO A 140 21.27 6.52 -2.82
N SER A 141 21.44 6.69 -1.50
CA SER A 141 20.89 5.78 -0.48
C SER A 141 19.40 6.02 -0.19
N GLN A 142 18.85 7.14 -0.68
CA GLN A 142 17.47 7.56 -0.48
C GLN A 142 16.90 8.13 -1.79
N PRO A 143 16.82 7.30 -2.85
CA PRO A 143 16.31 7.76 -4.14
C PRO A 143 14.85 8.19 -4.01
N LEU A 144 14.48 9.28 -4.69
CA LEU A 144 13.10 9.79 -4.78
C LEU A 144 12.53 9.64 -6.20
N ARG A 145 13.39 9.41 -7.19
CA ARG A 145 13.06 9.30 -8.61
C ARG A 145 12.53 7.93 -9.01
N TYR A 146 13.05 6.86 -8.42
CA TYR A 146 12.71 5.49 -8.81
C TYR A 146 12.45 4.66 -7.57
N LEU A 147 11.18 4.57 -7.18
CA LEU A 147 10.75 3.80 -6.02
C LEU A 147 10.03 2.55 -6.54
N THR A 148 10.73 1.42 -6.61
CA THR A 148 10.18 0.17 -7.15
C THR A 148 9.57 -0.69 -6.04
N CYS A 149 8.36 -1.21 -6.24
CA CYS A 149 7.77 -2.24 -5.38
C CYS A 149 8.36 -3.61 -5.75
N PRO A 150 9.12 -4.27 -4.86
CA PRO A 150 9.78 -5.54 -5.20
C PRO A 150 8.82 -6.74 -5.22
N TYR A 151 7.57 -6.55 -4.78
CA TYR A 151 6.59 -7.62 -4.57
C TYR A 151 5.46 -7.65 -5.61
N VAL A 152 5.41 -6.70 -6.55
CA VAL A 152 4.32 -6.56 -7.53
C VAL A 152 4.07 -7.84 -8.33
N ASN A 153 5.14 -8.53 -8.71
CA ASN A 153 5.08 -9.78 -9.49
C ASN A 153 4.37 -10.93 -8.77
N ARG A 154 4.18 -10.84 -7.45
CA ARG A 154 3.44 -11.84 -6.66
C ARG A 154 1.92 -11.65 -6.76
N PHE A 155 1.47 -10.49 -7.26
CA PHE A 155 0.07 -10.12 -7.45
C PHE A 155 -0.33 -10.01 -8.93
N ASN A 156 0.65 -9.97 -9.84
CA ASN A 156 0.47 -9.55 -11.24
C ASN A 156 -0.41 -10.44 -12.14
N LYS A 157 -0.86 -11.60 -11.65
CA LYS A 157 -1.73 -12.50 -12.42
C LYS A 157 -3.17 -11.98 -12.58
N VAL A 158 -3.55 -10.97 -11.79
CA VAL A 158 -4.94 -10.49 -11.71
C VAL A 158 -5.10 -9.04 -12.17
N PHE A 159 -4.06 -8.21 -11.99
CA PHE A 159 -4.14 -6.77 -12.20
C PHE A 159 -2.98 -6.26 -13.07
N PRO A 160 -3.23 -5.33 -14.01
CA PRO A 160 -2.16 -4.72 -14.80
C PRO A 160 -1.22 -3.91 -13.92
N GLU A 161 0.07 -3.96 -14.25
CA GLU A 161 1.11 -3.16 -13.62
C GLU A 161 1.23 -1.80 -14.31
N VAL A 162 1.47 -0.74 -13.54
CA VAL A 162 1.61 0.64 -14.04
C VAL A 162 2.79 1.36 -13.39
N TYR A 163 3.26 2.42 -14.05
CA TYR A 163 4.19 3.39 -13.50
C TYR A 163 3.45 4.64 -12.98
N GLY A 164 3.67 4.95 -11.71
CA GLY A 164 3.06 6.09 -11.04
C GLY A 164 4.02 7.27 -10.90
N ILE A 165 3.42 8.45 -10.76
CA ILE A 165 4.07 9.61 -10.19
C ILE A 165 3.23 10.19 -9.06
N THR A 166 3.92 10.70 -8.05
CA THR A 166 3.33 11.38 -6.91
C THR A 166 3.64 12.87 -7.00
N LEU A 167 2.58 13.67 -6.93
CA LEU A 167 2.64 15.12 -7.04
C LEU A 167 2.07 15.78 -5.78
N SER A 168 2.65 16.92 -5.42
CA SER A 168 2.17 17.79 -4.34
C SER A 168 1.00 18.67 -4.79
N THR A 169 0.78 18.78 -6.11
CA THR A 169 -0.34 19.51 -6.72
C THR A 169 -1.02 18.64 -7.76
N VAL A 170 -2.35 18.73 -7.82
CA VAL A 170 -3.12 18.07 -8.89
C VAL A 170 -2.90 18.79 -10.21
N SER A 171 -2.59 18.03 -11.27
CA SER A 171 -2.31 18.58 -12.60
C SER A 171 -3.50 19.40 -13.12
N GLY A 172 -3.23 20.63 -13.56
CA GLY A 172 -4.28 21.60 -13.90
C GLY A 172 -4.18 22.21 -15.29
N SER A 173 -2.99 22.27 -15.91
CA SER A 173 -2.73 22.85 -17.23
C SER A 173 -2.17 21.84 -18.21
N LEU A 174 -2.42 22.04 -19.51
CA LEU A 174 -1.93 21.15 -20.58
C LEU A 174 -0.40 21.15 -20.64
N GLU A 175 0.24 22.30 -20.42
CA GLU A 175 1.69 22.43 -20.41
C GLU A 175 2.32 21.59 -19.29
N ARG A 176 1.69 21.58 -18.11
CA ARG A 176 2.17 20.78 -16.97
C ARG A 176 1.99 19.28 -17.24
N ILE A 177 0.83 18.89 -17.77
CA ILE A 177 0.55 17.49 -18.13
C ILE A 177 1.57 16.97 -19.14
N ARG A 178 1.82 17.72 -20.22
CA ARG A 178 2.81 17.34 -21.24
C ARG A 178 4.21 17.22 -20.68
N SER A 179 4.67 18.21 -19.91
CA SER A 179 6.02 18.15 -19.32
C SER A 179 6.20 16.98 -18.35
N LEU A 180 5.15 16.58 -17.62
CA LEU A 180 5.18 15.39 -16.79
C LEU A 180 5.24 14.11 -17.62
N GLN A 181 4.40 13.96 -18.64
CA GLN A 181 4.41 12.79 -19.53
C GLN A 181 5.75 12.64 -20.25
N GLU A 182 6.30 13.73 -20.79
CA GLU A 182 7.60 13.73 -21.49
C GLU A 182 8.75 13.32 -20.57
N LYS A 183 8.75 13.79 -19.30
CA LYS A 183 9.83 13.50 -18.36
C LYS A 183 9.74 12.10 -17.73
N TRP A 184 8.53 11.64 -17.44
CA TRP A 184 8.33 10.48 -16.58
C TRP A 184 7.77 9.25 -17.29
N ASN A 185 7.13 9.43 -18.45
CA ASN A 185 6.39 8.36 -19.14
C ASN A 185 5.48 7.57 -18.16
N ALA A 186 4.81 8.30 -17.28
CA ALA A 186 3.96 7.74 -16.23
C ALA A 186 2.60 7.33 -16.80
N ASP A 187 2.05 6.22 -16.30
CA ASP A 187 0.69 5.80 -16.61
C ASP A 187 -0.33 6.52 -15.72
N ILE A 188 0.01 6.78 -14.46
CA ILE A 188 -0.91 7.39 -13.48
C ILE A 188 -0.25 8.49 -12.64
N GLU A 189 -1.07 9.40 -12.11
CA GLU A 189 -0.71 10.34 -11.05
C GLU A 189 -1.47 10.08 -9.74
N THR A 190 -0.79 10.30 -8.62
CA THR A 190 -1.32 10.21 -7.26
C THR A 190 -0.75 11.34 -6.39
N MET A 191 -1.15 11.44 -5.13
CA MET A 191 -0.60 12.41 -4.19
C MET A 191 0.16 11.76 -3.01
N GLU A 192 0.12 10.43 -2.88
CA GLU A 192 0.61 9.71 -1.69
C GLU A 192 1.58 8.56 -1.99
N SER A 193 1.54 7.96 -3.18
CA SER A 193 2.11 6.61 -3.43
C SER A 193 3.62 6.54 -3.27
N ALA A 194 4.36 7.55 -3.73
CA ALA A 194 5.80 7.61 -3.52
C ALA A 194 6.17 7.72 -2.05
N ALA A 195 5.32 8.34 -1.23
CA ALA A 195 5.58 8.55 0.20
C ALA A 195 5.44 7.25 1.00
N VAL A 196 4.28 6.58 0.82
CA VAL A 196 4.17 5.13 0.56
C VAL A 196 5.46 4.30 0.50
N PHE A 197 5.94 4.23 -0.74
CA PHE A 197 7.00 3.37 -1.19
C PHE A 197 8.32 3.77 -0.53
N TYR A 198 8.62 5.07 -0.48
CA TYR A 198 9.81 5.59 0.16
C TYR A 198 9.90 5.16 1.63
N TYR A 199 8.82 5.28 2.40
CA TYR A 199 8.79 4.85 3.80
C TYR A 199 9.06 3.35 3.92
N CYS A 200 8.31 2.53 3.15
CA CYS A 200 8.39 1.08 3.25
C CYS A 200 9.74 0.52 2.80
N LEU A 201 10.31 1.05 1.71
CA LEU A 201 11.65 0.69 1.21
C LEU A 201 12.73 1.01 2.24
N ASN A 202 12.70 2.20 2.85
CA ASN A 202 13.68 2.60 3.87
C ASN A 202 13.53 1.82 5.20
N ARG A 203 12.35 1.27 5.47
CA ARG A 203 12.07 0.48 6.69
C ARG A 203 12.10 -1.02 6.47
N ASN A 204 12.33 -1.49 5.24
CA ASN A 204 12.22 -2.90 4.85
C ASN A 204 10.87 -3.52 5.23
N ILE A 205 9.77 -2.75 5.11
CA ILE A 205 8.42 -3.25 5.35
C ILE A 205 7.83 -3.70 4.02
N PRO A 206 7.35 -4.95 3.89
CA PRO A 206 6.63 -5.39 2.71
C PRO A 206 5.42 -4.51 2.37
N PHE A 207 5.26 -4.18 1.08
CA PHE A 207 4.17 -3.30 0.64
C PHE A 207 3.73 -3.55 -0.80
N ILE A 208 2.54 -3.06 -1.13
CA ILE A 208 2.02 -2.97 -2.51
C ILE A 208 1.22 -1.68 -2.70
N GLY A 209 1.34 -1.06 -3.87
CA GLY A 209 0.48 0.06 -4.28
C GLY A 209 -0.69 -0.44 -5.12
N VAL A 210 -1.91 -0.18 -4.69
CA VAL A 210 -3.15 -0.53 -5.40
C VAL A 210 -3.92 0.74 -5.71
N ARG A 211 -4.27 0.94 -6.98
CA ARG A 211 -5.03 2.11 -7.42
C ARG A 211 -6.21 1.71 -8.27
N ALA A 212 -7.33 2.42 -8.12
CA ALA A 212 -8.42 2.37 -9.08
C ALA A 212 -8.49 3.68 -9.87
N ILE A 213 -8.60 3.59 -11.19
CA ILE A 213 -8.58 4.79 -12.05
C ILE A 213 -9.90 5.57 -11.91
N SER A 214 -9.84 6.78 -11.34
CA SER A 214 -11.04 7.63 -11.15
C SER A 214 -11.29 8.58 -12.32
N ASN A 215 -10.24 8.97 -13.03
CA ASN A 215 -10.33 9.94 -14.12
C ASN A 215 -9.12 9.81 -15.03
N TYR A 216 -9.22 10.37 -16.24
CA TYR A 216 -8.04 10.70 -17.03
C TYR A 216 -7.47 12.03 -16.58
N VAL A 217 -6.16 12.22 -16.69
CA VAL A 217 -5.50 13.48 -16.38
C VAL A 217 -5.79 14.45 -17.52
N GLU A 218 -6.47 15.55 -17.20
CA GLU A 218 -6.85 16.59 -18.14
C GLU A 218 -6.88 17.95 -17.43
N THR A 219 -7.09 19.04 -18.19
CA THR A 219 -7.37 20.34 -17.60
C THR A 219 -8.54 20.22 -16.64
N ARG A 220 -8.36 20.72 -15.42
CA ARG A 220 -9.22 20.43 -14.26
C ARG A 220 -10.71 20.39 -14.60
N ASN A 221 -11.26 19.18 -14.66
CA ASN A 221 -12.67 18.92 -14.95
C ASN A 221 -13.21 17.84 -14.01
N ARG A 222 -13.73 18.26 -12.86
CA ARG A 222 -14.25 17.33 -11.84
C ARG A 222 -15.48 16.55 -12.29
N ASN A 223 -16.22 17.04 -13.27
CA ASN A 223 -17.46 16.40 -13.73
C ASN A 223 -17.21 15.08 -14.48
N ALA A 224 -16.00 14.89 -15.02
CA ALA A 224 -15.61 13.65 -15.69
C ALA A 224 -15.24 12.51 -14.72
N TRP A 225 -15.06 12.81 -13.42
CA TRP A 225 -14.50 11.86 -12.48
C TRP A 225 -15.53 10.78 -12.10
N LYS A 226 -15.09 9.52 -12.16
CA LYS A 226 -15.86 8.32 -11.79
C LYS A 226 -15.41 7.80 -10.43
N VAL A 227 -15.37 8.68 -9.43
CA VAL A 227 -14.87 8.37 -8.07
C VAL A 227 -15.63 7.19 -7.46
N GLU A 228 -16.96 7.19 -7.50
CA GLU A 228 -17.77 6.12 -6.93
C GLU A 228 -17.48 4.75 -7.55
N LEU A 229 -17.32 4.71 -8.88
CA LEU A 229 -16.96 3.50 -9.61
C LEU A 229 -15.56 3.00 -9.20
N ALA A 230 -14.59 3.90 -9.15
CA ALA A 230 -13.22 3.58 -8.78
C ALA A 230 -13.13 3.05 -7.35
N VAL A 231 -13.76 3.73 -6.39
CA VAL A 231 -13.81 3.30 -4.98
C VAL A 231 -14.51 1.93 -4.87
N LYS A 232 -15.66 1.74 -5.52
CA LYS A 232 -16.34 0.44 -5.52
C LYS A 232 -15.43 -0.68 -6.03
N ASN A 233 -14.76 -0.48 -7.16
CA ASN A 233 -13.91 -1.50 -7.76
C ASN A 233 -12.64 -1.76 -6.93
N LEU A 234 -12.04 -0.72 -6.34
CA LEU A 234 -10.93 -0.84 -5.40
C LEU A 234 -11.31 -1.79 -4.25
N TRP A 235 -12.43 -1.53 -3.59
CA TRP A 235 -12.88 -2.32 -2.45
C TRP A 235 -13.33 -3.74 -2.82
N ASN A 236 -13.79 -3.96 -4.05
CA ASN A 236 -14.03 -5.32 -4.55
C ASN A 236 -12.73 -6.11 -4.77
N ALA A 237 -11.63 -5.44 -5.11
CA ALA A 237 -10.34 -6.09 -5.37
C ALA A 237 -9.51 -6.32 -4.10
N LEU A 238 -9.68 -5.48 -3.06
CA LEU A 238 -8.89 -5.56 -1.82
C LEU A 238 -8.93 -6.94 -1.12
N PRO A 239 -10.05 -7.68 -1.06
CA PRO A 239 -10.05 -9.02 -0.49
C PRO A 239 -9.08 -9.98 -1.18
N ASP A 240 -8.95 -9.93 -2.51
CA ASP A 240 -8.03 -10.79 -3.27
C ASP A 240 -6.56 -10.39 -3.01
N ILE A 241 -6.29 -9.09 -2.86
CA ILE A 241 -4.98 -8.58 -2.46
C ILE A 241 -4.62 -9.06 -1.05
N VAL A 242 -5.53 -8.91 -0.08
CA VAL A 242 -5.34 -9.34 1.31
C VAL A 242 -5.15 -10.85 1.40
N ASN A 243 -5.95 -11.63 0.67
CA ASN A 243 -5.78 -13.09 0.59
C ASN A 243 -4.39 -13.47 0.05
N THR A 244 -3.92 -12.79 -0.99
CA THR A 244 -2.58 -13.02 -1.54
C THR A 244 -1.49 -12.74 -0.49
N ILE A 245 -1.66 -11.71 0.34
CA ILE A 245 -0.74 -11.38 1.43
C ILE A 245 -0.69 -12.46 2.51
N ILE A 246 -1.86 -12.97 2.90
CA ILE A 246 -1.95 -14.04 3.91
C ILE A 246 -1.30 -15.33 3.41
N LEU A 247 -1.56 -15.69 2.14
CA LEU A 247 -1.13 -16.97 1.55
C LEU A 247 0.34 -17.03 1.14
N ASN A 248 1.06 -15.90 1.10
CA ASN A 248 2.46 -15.85 0.65
C ASN A 248 3.35 -15.16 1.68
N ASP A 249 4.61 -15.59 1.80
CA ASP A 249 5.59 -14.94 2.68
C ASP A 249 6.38 -13.88 1.93
N PHE A 250 6.35 -12.64 2.41
CA PHE A 250 6.93 -11.46 1.76
C PHE A 250 8.30 -11.09 2.30
#